data_AF-A0A1G7QKT4-F1
#
_entry.id   AF-A0A1G7QKT4-F1
#
_cell.length_a   1.000
_cell.length_b   1.000
_cell.length_c   1.000
_cell.angle_alpha   90.00
_cell.angle_beta   90.00
_cell.angle_gamma   90.00
#
_symmetry.space_group_name_H-M   'P 1'
#
loop_
_entity.id
_entity.type
_entity.pdbx_description
1 polymer ?
#
loop_
_entity_poly.entity_id
_entity_poly.type
_entity_poly.pdbx_seq_one_letter_code
_entity_poly.pdbx_strand_id
1 'polypeptide(L)'
;MSDRDRPLLAVLIDADNVPAKHAEAIMREVTTIGEPALRRVYGDWSNDHLKGWKAPIRELGLVAHQETANTRGKNASDIGLVIQAMDILHSRRFDIIVIVSSDSDFTALVNRLREDGVTVIGIGEKKTHDSLRNVYNRFILIENLVGAEPDTPAKASAKVGDALPLFKAAMDKIDTEDEWYNLGQIGQTIQAAHPDFDSRTYGHGKLSALAADLKALETRKTGNRLMVRLKS
;
A
#
# COMPACT_ATOMS: atom_id res chain seq x y z
N MET A 1 -16.49 8.09 11.96
CA MET A 1 -16.27 7.06 10.93
C MET A 1 -17.62 6.64 10.41
N SER A 2 -17.75 6.46 9.10
CA SER A 2 -18.96 5.94 8.46
C SER A 2 -19.30 4.56 9.04
N ASP A 3 -20.56 4.29 9.39
CA ASP A 3 -21.02 2.99 9.91
C ASP A 3 -21.15 1.95 8.76
N ARG A 4 -20.07 1.80 7.99
CA ARG A 4 -20.01 0.93 6.81
C ARG A 4 -19.21 -0.31 7.18
N ASP A 5 -19.73 -1.48 6.82
CA ASP A 5 -19.05 -2.77 7.00
C ASP A 5 -17.71 -2.83 6.23
N ARG A 6 -17.56 -2.03 5.18
CA ARG A 6 -16.36 -1.97 4.34
C ARG A 6 -16.00 -0.52 4.01
N PRO A 7 -14.72 -0.11 4.15
CA PRO A 7 -14.31 1.27 3.89
C PRO A 7 -14.46 1.63 2.41
N LEU A 8 -14.90 2.86 2.11
CA LEU A 8 -14.92 3.41 0.76
C LEU A 8 -13.58 4.04 0.40
N LEU A 9 -13.05 3.66 -0.77
CA LEU A 9 -11.76 4.07 -1.27
C LEU A 9 -11.89 5.01 -2.48
N ALA A 10 -11.07 6.06 -2.48
CA ALA A 10 -10.78 6.85 -3.66
C ALA A 10 -9.37 6.49 -4.18
N VAL A 11 -9.30 5.92 -5.38
CA VAL A 11 -8.06 5.47 -6.01
C VAL A 11 -7.64 6.48 -7.06
N LEU A 12 -6.45 7.04 -6.88
CA LEU A 12 -5.83 8.02 -7.75
C LEU A 12 -4.55 7.43 -8.32
N ILE A 13 -4.55 7.15 -9.61
CA ILE A 13 -3.43 6.51 -10.31
C ILE A 13 -2.73 7.52 -11.18
N ASP A 14 -1.43 7.66 -10.99
CA ASP A 14 -0.54 8.43 -11.85
C ASP A 14 -0.01 7.51 -12.98
N ALA A 15 -0.59 7.64 -14.17
CA ALA A 15 -0.26 6.78 -15.31
C ALA A 15 1.08 7.12 -15.96
N ASP A 16 1.59 8.34 -15.77
CA ASP A 16 2.89 8.75 -16.30
C ASP A 16 4.02 8.03 -15.53
N ASN A 17 3.83 7.79 -14.23
CA ASN A 17 4.81 7.09 -13.39
C ASN A 17 4.54 5.59 -13.19
N VAL A 18 3.34 5.09 -13.52
CA VAL A 18 2.96 3.68 -13.31
C VAL A 18 2.70 2.97 -14.64
N PRO A 19 3.42 1.87 -14.94
CA PRO A 19 3.15 1.05 -16.12
C PRO A 19 1.76 0.38 -16.08
N ALA A 20 1.01 0.46 -17.18
CA ALA A 20 -0.33 -0.12 -17.33
C ALA A 20 -0.44 -1.61 -16.98
N LYS A 21 0.65 -2.38 -17.16
CA LYS A 21 0.72 -3.82 -16.81
C LYS A 21 0.47 -4.11 -15.33
N HIS A 22 0.62 -3.12 -14.45
CA HIS A 22 0.40 -3.28 -13.01
C HIS A 22 -1.03 -2.98 -12.57
N ALA A 23 -1.85 -2.37 -13.43
CA ALA A 23 -3.18 -1.87 -13.09
C ALA A 23 -4.09 -2.95 -12.47
N GLU A 24 -4.10 -4.15 -13.06
CA GLU A 24 -4.93 -5.25 -12.57
C GLU A 24 -4.50 -5.70 -11.16
N ALA A 25 -3.20 -5.89 -10.94
CA ALA A 25 -2.66 -6.29 -9.64
C ALA A 25 -2.92 -5.25 -8.55
N ILE A 26 -2.76 -3.97 -8.90
CA ILE A 26 -3.07 -2.83 -8.01
C ILE A 26 -4.55 -2.85 -7.63
N MET A 27 -5.46 -2.95 -8.61
CA MET A 27 -6.89 -2.95 -8.33
C MET A 27 -7.35 -4.18 -7.54
N ARG A 28 -6.74 -5.35 -7.74
CA ARG A 28 -6.97 -6.53 -6.90
C ARG A 28 -6.59 -6.26 -5.45
N GLU A 29 -5.39 -5.73 -5.19
CA GLU A 29 -4.96 -5.38 -3.82
C GLU A 29 -5.90 -4.36 -3.18
N VAL A 30 -6.24 -3.28 -3.89
CA VAL A 30 -7.18 -2.25 -3.43
C VAL A 30 -8.53 -2.85 -3.03
N THR A 31 -9.01 -3.83 -3.79
CA THR A 31 -10.25 -4.55 -3.50
C THR A 31 -10.13 -5.45 -2.26
N THR A 32 -8.94 -5.81 -1.79
CA THR A 32 -8.81 -6.51 -0.50
C THR A 32 -8.94 -5.56 0.69
N ILE A 33 -8.68 -4.26 0.49
CA ILE A 33 -8.67 -3.23 1.54
C ILE A 33 -10.09 -2.69 1.77
N GLY A 34 -10.81 -2.39 0.70
CA GLY A 34 -12.16 -1.83 0.78
C GLY A 34 -12.83 -1.75 -0.58
N GLU A 35 -13.90 -0.98 -0.68
CA GLU A 35 -14.64 -0.78 -1.93
C GLU A 35 -14.06 0.42 -2.70
N PRO A 36 -13.43 0.22 -3.88
CA PRO A 36 -12.93 1.31 -4.70
C PRO A 36 -14.09 1.99 -5.43
N ALA A 37 -14.75 2.93 -4.77
CA ALA A 37 -15.90 3.66 -5.31
C ALA A 37 -15.48 4.75 -6.31
N LEU A 38 -14.29 5.33 -6.15
CA LEU A 38 -13.70 6.25 -7.14
C LEU A 38 -12.40 5.64 -7.66
N ARG A 39 -12.28 5.58 -8.99
CA ARG A 39 -11.15 4.97 -9.69
C ARG A 39 -10.72 5.88 -10.82
N ARG A 40 -9.72 6.72 -10.57
CA ARG A 40 -9.25 7.70 -11.54
C ARG A 40 -7.81 7.45 -11.92
N VAL A 41 -7.53 7.65 -13.20
CA VAL A 41 -6.19 7.55 -13.77
C VAL A 41 -5.87 8.89 -14.41
N TYR A 42 -4.77 9.49 -14.02
CA TYR A 42 -4.30 10.79 -14.46
C TYR A 42 -3.11 10.60 -15.37
N GLY A 43 -3.09 11.34 -16.48
CA GLY A 43 -1.97 11.31 -17.40
C GLY A 43 -2.27 12.15 -18.63
N ASP A 44 -1.22 12.41 -19.40
CA ASP A 44 -1.37 13.07 -20.70
C ASP A 44 -1.65 12.02 -21.80
N TRP A 45 -2.92 11.75 -22.08
CA TRP A 45 -3.34 10.74 -23.07
C TRP A 45 -2.99 11.09 -24.52
N SER A 46 -2.41 12.27 -24.78
CA SER A 46 -1.78 12.57 -26.06
C SER A 46 -0.44 11.82 -26.24
N ASN A 47 0.16 11.33 -25.14
CA ASN A 47 1.42 10.62 -25.16
C ASN A 47 1.27 9.14 -25.53
N ASP A 48 2.11 8.71 -26.48
CA ASP A 48 2.08 7.35 -27.01
C ASP A 48 2.40 6.26 -25.99
N HIS A 49 3.21 6.56 -24.97
CA HIS A 49 3.57 5.59 -23.94
C HIS A 49 2.37 5.17 -23.07
N LEU A 50 1.32 6.01 -22.99
CA LEU A 50 0.08 5.71 -22.27
C LEU A 50 -0.92 4.88 -23.07
N LYS A 51 -0.64 4.56 -24.35
CA LYS A 51 -1.55 3.74 -25.19
C LYS A 51 -1.91 2.39 -24.53
N GLY A 52 -1.00 1.82 -23.74
CA GLY A 52 -1.21 0.56 -23.02
C GLY A 52 -2.31 0.60 -21.96
N TRP A 53 -2.68 1.79 -21.47
CA TRP A 53 -3.72 1.96 -20.44
C TRP A 53 -5.15 1.84 -20.99
N LYS A 54 -5.37 1.91 -22.31
CA LYS A 54 -6.71 1.83 -22.92
C LYS A 54 -7.49 0.58 -22.51
N ALA A 55 -6.83 -0.58 -22.51
CA ALA A 55 -7.45 -1.84 -22.11
C ALA A 55 -7.76 -1.89 -20.60
N PRO A 56 -6.78 -1.67 -19.69
CA PRO A 56 -7.03 -1.60 -18.26
C PRO A 56 -8.11 -0.61 -17.84
N ILE A 57 -8.16 0.58 -18.46
CA ILE A 57 -9.19 1.59 -18.17
C ILE A 57 -10.59 1.03 -18.40
N ARG A 58 -10.80 0.41 -19.57
CA ARG A 58 -12.10 -0.18 -19.92
C ARG A 58 -12.43 -1.40 -19.07
N GLU A 59 -11.47 -2.30 -18.89
CA GLU A 59 -11.70 -3.61 -18.26
C GLU A 59 -11.85 -3.53 -16.73
N LEU A 60 -11.15 -2.58 -16.09
CA LEU A 60 -11.20 -2.39 -14.63
C LEU A 60 -12.20 -1.29 -14.21
N GLY A 61 -12.89 -0.66 -15.17
CA GLY A 61 -13.82 0.43 -14.93
C GLY A 61 -13.15 1.67 -14.34
N LEU A 62 -11.97 2.02 -14.85
CA LEU A 62 -11.26 3.23 -14.45
C LEU A 62 -11.75 4.43 -15.29
N VAL A 63 -11.65 5.62 -14.72
CA VAL A 63 -11.97 6.87 -15.41
C VAL A 63 -10.69 7.61 -15.75
N ALA A 64 -10.45 7.81 -17.04
CA ALA A 64 -9.29 8.52 -17.55
C ALA A 64 -9.50 10.04 -17.41
N HIS A 65 -8.56 10.72 -16.76
CA HIS A 65 -8.52 12.17 -16.63
C HIS A 65 -7.37 12.71 -17.50
N GLN A 66 -7.72 13.46 -18.54
CA GLN A 66 -6.75 14.11 -19.40
C GLN A 66 -6.18 15.33 -18.71
N GLU A 67 -4.88 15.31 -18.51
CA GLU A 67 -4.13 16.49 -18.09
C GLU A 67 -3.23 16.88 -19.26
N THR A 68 -3.35 18.12 -19.75
CA THR A 68 -2.52 18.60 -20.87
C THR A 68 -1.56 19.65 -20.34
N ALA A 69 -0.27 19.44 -20.56
CA ALA A 69 0.72 20.44 -20.19
C ALA A 69 0.77 21.54 -21.27
N ASN A 70 0.51 22.80 -20.90
CA ASN A 70 0.71 23.96 -21.79
C ASN A 70 2.18 24.15 -22.22
N THR A 71 3.12 23.41 -21.63
CA THR A 71 4.54 23.39 -21.98
C THR A 71 5.09 21.98 -21.77
N ARG A 72 5.87 21.47 -22.74
CA ARG A 72 6.41 20.11 -22.71
C ARG A 72 7.27 19.86 -21.46
N GLY A 73 6.97 18.80 -20.69
CA GLY A 73 7.77 18.38 -19.52
C GLY A 73 7.41 19.01 -18.18
N LYS A 74 6.16 19.44 -17.97
CA LYS A 74 5.67 19.94 -16.67
C LYS A 74 4.70 18.95 -16.03
N ASN A 75 4.70 18.93 -14.70
CA ASN A 75 3.91 18.13 -13.76
C ASN A 75 2.38 18.39 -13.82
N ALA A 76 1.79 18.48 -15.01
CA ALA A 76 0.37 18.80 -15.18
C ALA A 76 -0.53 17.66 -14.63
N SER A 77 -0.15 16.41 -14.87
CA SER A 77 -0.81 15.24 -14.30
C SER A 77 -0.76 15.23 -12.78
N ASP A 78 0.40 15.55 -12.19
CA ASP A 78 0.54 15.61 -10.73
C ASP A 78 -0.32 16.72 -10.12
N ILE A 79 -0.32 17.91 -10.71
CA ILE A 79 -1.15 19.04 -10.26
C ILE A 79 -2.64 18.67 -10.35
N GLY A 80 -3.08 18.08 -11.46
CA GLY A 80 -4.46 17.63 -11.63
C GLY A 80 -4.87 16.59 -10.58
N LEU A 81 -3.98 15.63 -10.31
CA LEU A 81 -4.17 14.62 -9.27
C LEU A 81 -4.28 15.26 -7.88
N VAL A 82 -3.39 16.20 -7.54
CA VAL A 82 -3.40 16.93 -6.26
C VAL A 82 -4.70 17.71 -6.09
N ILE A 83 -5.14 18.46 -7.10
CA ILE A 83 -6.40 19.22 -7.04
C ILE A 83 -7.57 18.28 -6.76
N GLN A 84 -7.65 17.18 -7.50
CA GLN A 84 -8.74 16.21 -7.30
C GLN A 84 -8.67 15.50 -5.95
N ALA A 85 -7.47 15.22 -5.43
CA ALA A 85 -7.30 14.65 -4.09
C ALA A 85 -7.84 15.61 -3.02
N MET A 86 -7.63 16.92 -3.17
CA MET A 86 -8.16 17.93 -2.26
C MET A 86 -9.69 18.07 -2.35
N ASP A 87 -10.26 18.00 -3.55
CA ASP A 87 -11.72 17.99 -3.72
C ASP A 87 -12.36 16.74 -3.08
N ILE A 88 -11.71 15.58 -3.26
CA ILE A 88 -12.10 14.31 -2.64
C ILE A 88 -12.04 14.41 -1.12
N LEU A 89 -10.96 14.97 -0.57
CA LEU A 89 -10.81 15.22 0.86
C LEU A 89 -11.97 16.07 1.40
N HIS A 90 -12.25 17.21 0.77
CA HIS A 90 -13.30 18.12 1.23
C HIS A 90 -14.72 17.56 1.03
N SER A 91 -14.91 16.59 0.13
CA SER A 91 -16.19 15.89 -0.02
C SER A 91 -16.57 15.08 1.22
N ARG A 92 -15.58 14.65 2.03
CA ARG A 92 -15.73 13.79 3.22
C ARG A 92 -16.52 12.49 2.97
N ARG A 93 -16.47 11.97 1.74
CA ARG A 93 -17.22 10.76 1.34
C ARG A 93 -16.44 9.46 1.53
N PHE A 94 -15.12 9.52 1.38
CA PHE A 94 -14.22 8.37 1.33
C PHE A 94 -13.47 8.21 2.65
N ASP A 95 -13.30 6.97 3.08
CA ASP A 95 -12.62 6.62 4.33
C ASP A 95 -11.09 6.51 4.11
N ILE A 96 -10.68 6.12 2.90
CA ILE A 96 -9.28 5.92 2.52
C ILE A 96 -9.01 6.54 1.14
N ILE A 97 -7.90 7.26 1.02
CA ILE A 97 -7.37 7.72 -0.28
C ILE A 97 -6.16 6.86 -0.64
N VAL A 98 -6.20 6.24 -1.81
CA VAL A 98 -5.10 5.45 -2.36
C VAL A 98 -4.41 6.26 -3.44
N ILE A 99 -3.11 6.52 -3.27
CA ILE A 99 -2.27 7.20 -4.25
C ILE A 99 -1.33 6.15 -4.86
N VAL A 100 -1.44 5.95 -6.16
CA VAL A 100 -0.59 5.02 -6.90
C VAL A 100 0.43 5.82 -7.69
N SER A 101 1.58 6.06 -7.07
CA SER A 101 2.74 6.72 -7.68
C SER A 101 4.02 6.38 -6.88
N SER A 102 5.17 6.55 -7.52
CA SER A 102 6.50 6.46 -6.88
C SER A 102 7.18 7.84 -6.78
N ASP A 103 6.47 8.91 -7.13
CA ASP A 103 7.00 10.28 -7.11
C ASP A 103 6.98 10.90 -5.70
N SER A 104 8.13 11.44 -5.28
CA SER A 104 8.30 12.14 -4.01
C SER A 104 7.54 13.45 -3.91
N ASP A 105 7.13 14.04 -5.03
CA ASP A 105 6.42 15.33 -5.06
C ASP A 105 5.04 15.26 -4.36
N PHE A 106 4.48 14.05 -4.20
CA PHE A 106 3.23 13.85 -3.45
C PHE A 106 3.37 13.94 -1.93
N THR A 107 4.58 14.07 -1.37
CA THR A 107 4.82 14.14 0.09
C THR A 107 3.92 15.18 0.78
N ALA A 108 3.84 16.40 0.22
CA ALA A 108 3.05 17.48 0.80
C ALA A 108 1.54 17.17 0.78
N LEU A 109 1.05 16.56 -0.29
CA LEU A 109 -0.34 16.11 -0.40
C LEU A 109 -0.65 15.07 0.68
N VAL A 110 0.18 14.04 0.83
CA VAL A 110 -0.05 12.97 1.80
C VAL A 110 -0.10 13.53 3.23
N ASN A 111 0.83 14.43 3.58
CA ASN A 111 0.81 15.09 4.88
C ASN A 111 -0.49 15.87 5.10
N ARG A 112 -0.93 16.67 4.12
CA ARG A 112 -2.17 17.44 4.20
C ARG A 112 -3.41 16.55 4.37
N LEU A 113 -3.50 15.44 3.64
CA LEU A 113 -4.59 14.47 3.76
C LEU A 113 -4.62 13.83 5.17
N ARG A 114 -3.44 13.50 5.72
CA ARG A 114 -3.29 12.92 7.06
C ARG A 114 -3.60 13.91 8.18
N GLU A 115 -3.25 15.18 8.02
CA GLU A 115 -3.60 16.25 8.96
C GLU A 115 -5.13 16.39 9.13
N ASP A 116 -5.89 16.14 8.06
CA ASP A 116 -7.36 16.12 8.09
C ASP A 116 -7.94 14.76 8.54
N GLY A 117 -7.09 13.83 9.01
CA GLY A 117 -7.49 12.56 9.57
C GLY A 117 -7.91 11.50 8.56
N VAL A 118 -7.65 11.70 7.26
CA VAL A 118 -7.90 10.68 6.24
C VAL A 118 -6.76 9.68 6.22
N THR A 119 -7.10 8.38 6.11
CA THR A 119 -6.09 7.34 5.92
C THR A 119 -5.59 7.37 4.48
N VAL A 120 -4.27 7.49 4.30
CA VAL A 120 -3.64 7.49 2.99
C VAL A 120 -2.80 6.24 2.79
N ILE A 121 -3.10 5.50 1.71
CA ILE A 121 -2.33 4.33 1.30
C ILE A 121 -1.56 4.66 0.02
N GLY A 122 -0.24 4.46 0.06
CA GLY A 122 0.61 4.58 -1.12
C GLY A 122 0.79 3.23 -1.80
N ILE A 123 0.82 3.21 -3.12
CA ILE A 123 1.21 2.04 -3.91
C ILE A 123 2.28 2.49 -4.91
N GLY A 124 3.47 1.90 -4.84
CA GLY A 124 4.59 2.33 -5.68
C GLY A 124 5.68 1.26 -5.80
N GLU A 125 6.69 1.55 -6.60
CA GLU A 125 7.81 0.63 -6.84
C GLU A 125 8.82 0.69 -5.67
N LYS A 126 9.59 -0.37 -5.49
CA LYS A 126 10.64 -0.48 -4.46
C LYS A 126 11.74 0.58 -4.58
N LYS A 127 11.92 1.18 -5.77
CA LYS A 127 12.87 2.28 -5.96
C LYS A 127 12.50 3.55 -5.20
N THR A 128 11.25 3.67 -4.75
CA THR A 128 10.75 4.81 -3.96
C THR A 128 11.56 4.94 -2.67
N HIS A 129 12.02 6.14 -2.31
CA HIS A 129 12.86 6.36 -1.12
C HIS A 129 12.09 6.08 0.19
N ASP A 130 12.75 5.51 1.20
CA ASP A 130 12.12 5.12 2.47
C ASP A 130 11.45 6.32 3.18
N SER A 131 12.04 7.52 3.07
CA SER A 131 11.46 8.73 3.64
C SER A 131 10.07 9.04 3.08
N LEU A 132 9.81 8.77 1.79
CA LEU A 132 8.50 8.96 1.18
C LEU A 132 7.53 7.87 1.65
N ARG A 133 7.97 6.61 1.70
CA ARG A 133 7.12 5.48 2.14
C ARG A 133 6.60 5.71 3.56
N ASN A 134 7.45 6.28 4.43
CA ASN A 134 7.12 6.60 5.82
C ASN A 134 6.08 7.71 6.00
N VAL A 135 5.77 8.47 4.94
CA VAL A 135 4.76 9.55 4.99
C VAL A 135 3.34 8.96 4.94
N TYR A 136 3.16 7.78 4.35
CA TYR A 136 1.87 7.12 4.23
C TYR A 136 1.49 6.36 5.51
N ASN A 137 0.19 6.10 5.70
CA ASN A 137 -0.27 5.20 6.77
C ASN A 137 0.10 3.74 6.46
N ARG A 138 0.10 3.39 5.17
CA ARG A 138 0.57 2.11 4.64
C ARG A 138 1.12 2.36 3.24
N PHE A 139 2.21 1.70 2.88
CA PHE A 139 2.83 1.75 1.57
C PHE A 139 2.95 0.32 1.03
N ILE A 140 2.44 0.06 -0.17
CA ILE A 140 2.42 -1.27 -0.77
C ILE A 140 3.34 -1.27 -1.97
N LEU A 141 4.34 -2.16 -1.96
CA LEU A 141 5.26 -2.32 -3.06
C LEU A 141 4.57 -3.05 -4.22
N ILE A 142 4.63 -2.49 -5.42
CA ILE A 142 4.08 -3.12 -6.64
C ILE A 142 4.69 -4.50 -6.87
N GLU A 143 5.97 -4.68 -6.53
CA GLU A 143 6.69 -5.95 -6.62
C GLU A 143 6.06 -7.05 -5.75
N ASN A 144 5.37 -6.69 -4.67
CA ASN A 144 4.64 -7.64 -3.83
C ASN A 144 3.28 -8.03 -4.43
N LEU A 145 2.78 -7.28 -5.41
CA LEU A 145 1.51 -7.52 -6.09
C LEU A 145 1.68 -8.37 -7.36
N VAL A 146 2.84 -8.23 -8.00
CA VAL A 146 3.17 -8.89 -9.27
C VAL A 146 3.86 -10.23 -8.97
N GLY A 147 3.19 -11.34 -9.28
CA GLY A 147 3.67 -12.69 -8.97
C GLY A 147 3.01 -13.34 -7.75
N ALA A 148 2.05 -12.66 -7.12
CA ALA A 148 1.15 -13.24 -6.13
C ALA A 148 0.01 -14.00 -6.82
N GLU A 149 0.33 -15.10 -7.49
CA GLU A 149 -0.65 -16.17 -7.68
C GLU A 149 -0.80 -16.91 -6.34
N PRO A 150 -2.01 -17.37 -5.97
CA PRO A 150 -2.31 -17.85 -4.61
C PRO A 150 -1.42 -19.00 -4.10
N ASP A 151 -0.71 -19.71 -4.99
CA ASP A 151 0.20 -20.82 -4.65
C ASP A 151 1.65 -20.64 -5.17
N THR A 152 1.97 -19.51 -5.80
CA THR A 152 3.34 -19.25 -6.29
C THR A 152 4.07 -18.37 -5.27
N PRO A 153 5.22 -18.81 -4.71
CA PRO A 153 5.99 -17.98 -3.79
C PRO A 153 6.34 -16.66 -4.47
N ALA A 154 5.90 -15.54 -3.90
CA ALA A 154 6.34 -14.22 -4.33
C ALA A 154 7.87 -14.20 -4.32
N LYS A 155 8.49 -13.69 -5.39
CA LYS A 155 9.95 -13.66 -5.49
C LYS A 155 10.49 -12.74 -4.40
N ALA A 156 10.98 -13.35 -3.32
CA ALA A 156 11.44 -12.62 -2.14
C ALA A 156 12.49 -11.58 -2.54
N SER A 157 12.27 -10.34 -2.11
CA SER A 157 13.16 -9.23 -2.40
C SER A 157 14.05 -8.86 -1.20
N ALA A 158 13.84 -9.52 -0.06
CA ALA A 158 14.65 -9.49 1.16
C ALA A 158 14.76 -10.90 1.76
N LYS A 159 15.73 -11.12 2.66
CA LYS A 159 15.89 -12.41 3.33
C LYS A 159 14.94 -12.48 4.52
N VAL A 160 14.40 -13.66 4.80
CA VAL A 160 13.50 -13.91 5.95
C VAL A 160 14.10 -13.41 7.27
N GLY A 161 15.41 -13.61 7.48
CA GLY A 161 16.11 -13.15 8.69
C GLY A 161 16.09 -11.63 8.89
N ASP A 162 15.94 -10.85 7.81
CA ASP A 162 15.89 -9.38 7.86
C ASP A 162 14.58 -8.88 8.49
N ALA A 163 13.56 -9.74 8.62
CA ALA A 163 12.33 -9.41 9.34
C ALA A 163 12.48 -9.52 10.86
N LEU A 164 13.44 -10.31 11.38
CA LEU A 164 13.56 -10.57 12.81
C LEU A 164 13.72 -9.31 13.68
N PRO A 165 14.53 -8.30 13.30
CA PRO A 165 14.64 -7.06 14.07
C PRO A 165 13.31 -6.32 14.20
N LEU A 166 12.44 -6.39 13.18
CA LEU A 166 11.12 -5.76 13.20
C LEU A 166 10.21 -6.43 14.23
N PHE A 167 10.22 -7.77 14.28
CA PHE A 167 9.48 -8.53 15.29
C PHE A 167 9.95 -8.21 16.71
N LYS A 168 11.27 -8.16 16.94
CA LYS A 168 11.83 -7.81 18.25
C LYS A 168 11.43 -6.40 18.67
N ALA A 169 11.63 -5.41 17.81
CA ALA A 169 11.26 -4.03 18.09
C ALA A 169 9.74 -3.84 18.34
N ALA A 170 8.90 -4.66 17.71
CA ALA A 170 7.47 -4.66 17.96
C ALA A 170 7.11 -5.31 19.30
N MET A 171 7.75 -6.41 19.68
CA MET A 171 7.57 -7.04 20.99
C MET A 171 8.01 -6.09 22.12
N ASP A 172 9.14 -5.41 21.97
CA ASP A 172 9.66 -4.46 22.97
C ASP A 172 8.71 -3.26 23.22
N LYS A 173 7.83 -2.96 22.26
CA LYS A 173 6.82 -1.88 22.38
C LYS A 173 5.47 -2.37 22.91
N ILE A 174 5.22 -3.68 22.93
CA ILE A 174 3.97 -4.25 23.39
C ILE A 174 4.11 -4.53 24.88
N ASP A 175 3.40 -3.77 25.69
CA ASP A 175 3.33 -4.01 27.14
C ASP A 175 2.50 -5.29 27.41
N THR A 176 3.14 -6.30 27.97
CA THR A 176 2.52 -7.58 28.33
C THR A 176 3.24 -8.20 29.52
N GLU A 177 2.47 -8.72 30.47
CA GLU A 177 3.01 -9.47 31.60
C GLU A 177 3.42 -10.91 31.21
N ASP A 178 2.89 -11.40 30.07
CA ASP A 178 3.20 -12.72 29.51
C ASP A 178 4.38 -12.67 28.53
N GLU A 179 5.18 -13.73 28.46
CA GLU A 179 6.21 -13.92 27.41
C GLU A 179 5.64 -14.16 25.99
N TRP A 180 4.32 -14.27 25.85
CA TRP A 180 3.66 -14.62 24.59
C TRP A 180 2.86 -13.45 24.03
N TYR A 181 3.21 -13.05 22.81
CA TYR A 181 2.65 -11.90 22.12
C TYR A 181 1.66 -12.33 21.05
N ASN A 182 0.57 -11.58 20.88
CA ASN A 182 -0.36 -11.83 19.79
C ASN A 182 0.27 -11.44 18.43
N LEU A 183 0.30 -12.36 17.45
CA LEU A 183 0.91 -12.08 16.14
C LEU A 183 0.21 -10.94 15.39
N GLY A 184 -1.11 -10.82 15.50
CA GLY A 184 -1.86 -9.73 14.89
C GLY A 184 -1.44 -8.38 15.44
N GLN A 185 -1.25 -8.29 16.77
CA GLN A 185 -0.76 -7.07 17.43
C GLN A 185 0.68 -6.76 17.03
N ILE A 186 1.57 -7.76 16.96
CA ILE A 186 2.93 -7.58 16.41
C ILE A 186 2.84 -7.00 15.00
N GLY A 187 2.03 -7.59 14.12
CA GLY A 187 1.87 -7.12 12.75
C GLY A 187 1.40 -5.66 12.68
N GLN A 188 0.43 -5.28 13.50
CA GLN A 188 -0.05 -3.89 13.61
C GLN A 188 1.06 -2.94 14.10
N THR A 189 1.83 -3.34 15.12
CA THR A 189 2.93 -2.54 15.65
C THR A 189 4.07 -2.37 14.64
N ILE A 190 4.41 -3.43 13.88
CA ILE A 190 5.39 -3.35 12.80
C ILE A 190 4.88 -2.39 11.73
N GLN A 191 3.64 -2.56 11.27
CA GLN A 191 3.04 -1.72 10.22
C GLN A 191 3.01 -0.23 10.61
N ALA A 192 2.74 0.07 11.88
CA ALA A 192 2.74 1.44 12.40
C ALA A 192 4.14 2.08 12.42
N ALA A 193 5.20 1.28 12.62
CA ALA A 193 6.58 1.75 12.63
C ALA A 193 7.24 1.72 11.23
N HIS A 194 6.80 0.80 10.38
CA HIS A 194 7.31 0.53 9.05
C HIS A 194 6.12 0.43 8.08
N PRO A 195 5.63 1.56 7.53
CA PRO A 195 4.46 1.58 6.67
C PRO A 195 4.59 0.72 5.42
N ASP A 196 5.80 0.36 4.98
CA ASP A 196 6.06 -0.51 3.83
C ASP A 196 6.26 -1.99 4.17
N PHE A 197 6.11 -2.37 5.44
CA PHE A 197 6.22 -3.77 5.84
C PHE A 197 5.15 -4.64 5.17
N ASP A 198 5.58 -5.75 4.60
CA ASP A 198 4.73 -6.76 3.98
C ASP A 198 5.43 -8.12 4.04
N SER A 199 4.72 -9.18 4.44
CA SER A 199 5.32 -10.51 4.52
C SER A 199 5.75 -11.03 3.15
N ARG A 200 5.11 -10.56 2.07
CA ARG A 200 5.43 -10.94 0.68
C ARG A 200 6.83 -10.47 0.27
N THR A 201 7.32 -9.36 0.84
CA THR A 201 8.70 -8.89 0.67
C THR A 201 9.72 -9.97 1.03
N TYR A 202 9.38 -10.81 2.01
CA TYR A 202 10.19 -11.90 2.54
C TYR A 202 9.81 -13.28 1.97
N GLY A 203 8.96 -13.32 0.93
CA GLY A 203 8.54 -14.55 0.24
C GLY A 203 7.32 -15.24 0.85
N HIS A 204 6.61 -14.62 1.80
CA HIS A 204 5.52 -15.24 2.54
C HIS A 204 4.18 -14.53 2.31
N GLY A 205 3.17 -15.24 1.80
CA GLY A 205 1.83 -14.67 1.57
C GLY A 205 1.04 -14.32 2.84
N LYS A 206 1.49 -14.78 4.01
CA LYS A 206 0.86 -14.50 5.31
C LYS A 206 1.92 -14.20 6.36
N LEU A 207 1.61 -13.26 7.28
CA LEU A 207 2.47 -12.95 8.42
C LEU A 207 2.74 -14.19 9.30
N SER A 208 1.77 -15.09 9.43
CA SER A 208 1.94 -16.35 10.18
C SER A 208 2.97 -17.28 9.57
N ALA A 209 3.09 -17.31 8.23
CA ALA A 209 4.08 -18.12 7.54
C ALA A 209 5.49 -17.52 7.73
N LEU A 210 5.62 -16.19 7.61
CA LEU A 210 6.86 -15.49 7.90
C LEU A 210 7.33 -15.71 9.35
N ALA A 211 6.42 -15.58 10.31
CA ALA A 211 6.73 -15.79 11.73
C ALA A 211 7.17 -17.23 12.03
N ALA A 212 6.59 -18.23 11.35
CA ALA A 212 6.96 -19.62 11.52
C ALA A 212 8.34 -19.95 10.92
N ASP A 213 8.73 -19.27 9.84
CA ASP A 213 10.02 -19.46 9.14
C ASP A 213 11.19 -18.74 9.85
N LEU A 214 10.88 -17.78 10.72
CA LEU A 214 11.86 -17.12 11.59
C LEU A 214 12.33 -18.08 12.68
N LYS A 215 13.51 -18.69 12.48
CA LYS A 215 14.10 -19.69 13.40
C LYS A 215 14.19 -19.25 14.87
N ALA A 216 14.35 -17.96 15.13
CA ALA A 216 14.44 -17.37 16.47
C ALA A 216 13.09 -17.20 17.19
N LEU A 217 11.98 -17.51 16.51
CA LEU A 217 10.63 -17.39 17.06
C LEU A 217 10.01 -18.76 17.32
N GLU A 218 9.21 -18.84 18.37
CA GLU A 218 8.25 -19.92 18.60
C GLU A 218 6.85 -19.42 18.32
N THR A 219 6.02 -20.26 17.69
CA THR A 219 4.61 -19.94 17.42
C THR A 219 3.72 -21.02 18.05
N ARG A 220 2.58 -20.59 18.63
CA ARG A 220 1.55 -21.50 19.12
C ARG A 220 0.17 -20.94 18.85
N LYS A 221 -0.84 -21.81 18.68
CA LYS A 221 -2.24 -21.39 18.62
C LYS A 221 -2.86 -21.43 20.01
N THR A 222 -3.54 -20.35 20.39
CA THR A 222 -4.35 -20.26 21.60
C THR A 222 -5.74 -19.80 21.21
N GLY A 223 -6.69 -20.73 21.13
CA GLY A 223 -7.99 -20.50 20.50
C GLY A 223 -7.84 -20.13 19.02
N ASN A 224 -8.44 -19.01 18.61
CA ASN A 224 -8.33 -18.48 17.23
C ASN A 224 -7.14 -17.52 17.03
N ARG A 225 -6.28 -17.35 18.04
CA ARG A 225 -5.15 -16.41 18.01
C ARG A 225 -3.85 -17.17 17.84
N LEU A 226 -2.96 -16.65 16.98
CA LEU A 226 -1.58 -17.12 16.90
C LEU A 226 -0.73 -16.27 17.83
N MET A 227 -0.04 -16.93 18.74
CA MET A 227 0.86 -16.34 19.72
C MET A 227 2.30 -16.60 19.32
N VAL A 228 3.19 -15.66 19.59
CA VAL A 228 4.60 -15.71 19.22
C VAL A 228 5.47 -15.28 20.40
N ARG A 229 6.63 -15.90 20.57
CA ARG A 229 7.68 -15.46 21.51
C ARG A 229 9.07 -15.68 20.93
N LEU A 230 10.09 -15.08 21.56
CA LEU A 230 11.49 -15.38 21.27
C LEU A 230 11.87 -16.75 21.87
N LYS A 231 12.67 -17.52 21.13
CA LYS A 231 13.33 -18.70 21.67
C LYS A 231 14.40 -18.29 22.68
N SER A 232 14.41 -18.97 23.82
CA SER A 232 15.50 -18.93 24.80
C SER A 232 16.78 -19.55 24.25
#